data_AF-A0A8S9SL15-F1
#
_entry.id   AF-A0A8S9SL15-F1
#
_cell.length_a   1.000
_cell.length_b   1.000
_cell.length_c   1.000
_cell.angle_alpha   90.00
_cell.angle_beta   90.00
_cell.angle_gamma   90.00
#
_symmetry.space_group_name_H-M   'P 1'
#
loop_
_entity.id
_entity.type
_entity.pdbx_description
1 polymer ?
#
loop_
_entity_poly.entity_id
_entity_poly.type
_entity_poly.pdbx_seq_one_letter_code
_entity_poly.pdbx_strand_id
1 'polypeptide(L)'
;MAGVVVMISSSTVRPLTSTRSDLTKVHLTPFDLSLLQLDYPPRGLFFPKPNPDFHLISRLKASLSLALEIYFPFAGRLAKVENLEDNTVSLFVDCDGSRAKFHYAEAKTISVSDLLQPDGSVPDFIK
;
A
#
# COMPACT_ATOMS: atom_id res chain seq x y z
N MET A 1 -2.72 27.44 8.91
CA MET A 1 -3.72 26.51 9.48
C MET A 1 -3.01 25.19 9.74
N ALA A 2 -2.81 24.81 11.00
CA ALA A 2 -2.15 23.55 11.32
C ALA A 2 -3.05 22.39 10.85
N GLY A 3 -2.49 21.49 10.02
CA GLY A 3 -3.25 20.41 9.41
C GLY A 3 -3.88 19.50 10.45
N VAL A 4 -5.15 19.14 10.22
CA VAL A 4 -5.97 18.26 11.07
C VAL A 4 -5.32 16.86 11.27
N VAL A 5 -4.39 16.50 10.39
CA VAL A 5 -3.59 15.28 10.43
C VAL A 5 -2.10 15.64 10.42
N VAL A 6 -1.32 15.06 11.33
CA VAL A 6 0.13 15.26 11.44
C VAL A 6 0.85 13.94 11.15
N MET A 7 1.77 13.95 10.18
CA MET A 7 2.62 12.80 9.89
C MET A 7 3.63 12.62 11.03
N ILE A 8 3.59 11.46 11.71
CA ILE A 8 4.48 11.13 12.82
C ILE A 8 5.74 10.43 12.31
N SER A 9 5.58 9.47 11.40
CA SER A 9 6.73 8.80 10.79
C SER A 9 6.43 8.30 9.39
N SER A 10 7.46 8.30 8.55
CA SER A 10 7.45 7.67 7.24
C SER A 10 8.59 6.67 7.20
N SER A 11 8.28 5.43 6.82
CA SER A 11 9.27 4.37 6.74
C SER A 11 8.99 3.48 5.55
N THR A 12 9.94 2.61 5.23
CA THR A 12 9.72 1.60 4.22
C THR A 12 9.89 0.21 4.78
N VAL A 13 8.89 -0.63 4.56
CA VAL A 13 8.84 -2.01 4.98
C VAL A 13 9.36 -2.87 3.83
N ARG A 14 10.17 -3.87 4.18
CA ARG A 14 10.79 -4.81 3.26
C ARG A 14 10.38 -6.23 3.64
N PRO A 15 10.39 -7.18 2.70
CA PRO A 15 10.32 -8.61 3.03
C PRO A 15 11.44 -8.99 4.01
N LEU A 16 11.16 -9.93 4.92
CA LEU A 16 12.10 -10.32 5.98
C LEU A 16 13.31 -11.07 5.40
N THR A 17 13.08 -11.94 4.41
CA THR A 17 14.12 -12.67 3.68
C THR A 17 14.33 -12.06 2.29
N SER A 18 15.51 -11.47 2.06
CA SER A 18 15.90 -10.91 0.75
C SER A 18 16.46 -11.99 -0.21
N THR A 19 16.18 -13.27 0.05
CA THR A 19 16.86 -14.43 -0.57
C THR A 19 16.37 -14.80 -1.96
N ARG A 20 15.40 -14.07 -2.54
CA ARG A 20 15.08 -14.27 -3.97
C ARG A 20 16.13 -13.55 -4.81
N SER A 21 17.22 -14.27 -5.08
CA SER A 21 18.34 -13.84 -5.92
C SER A 21 18.01 -13.75 -7.41
N ASP A 22 16.79 -14.07 -7.83
CA ASP A 22 16.38 -13.96 -9.22
C ASP A 22 15.25 -12.94 -9.37
N LEU A 23 15.63 -11.81 -9.97
CA LEU A 23 14.84 -10.72 -10.50
C LEU A 23 13.54 -11.22 -11.16
N THR A 24 12.49 -11.42 -10.35
CA THR A 24 11.23 -11.98 -10.83
C THR A 24 10.44 -10.85 -11.48
N LYS A 25 10.61 -10.67 -12.79
CA LYS A 25 9.72 -9.82 -13.57
C LYS A 25 8.35 -10.49 -13.66
N VAL A 26 7.29 -9.78 -13.27
CA VAL A 26 5.92 -10.24 -13.45
C VAL A 26 5.30 -9.46 -14.61
N HIS A 27 5.16 -10.12 -15.75
CA HIS A 27 4.52 -9.51 -16.92
C HIS A 27 3.02 -9.33 -16.68
N LEU A 28 2.50 -8.18 -17.11
CA LEU A 28 1.07 -7.90 -17.05
C LEU A 28 0.34 -8.63 -18.16
N THR A 29 -0.83 -9.19 -17.85
CA THR A 29 -1.74 -9.75 -18.84
C THR A 29 -2.50 -8.63 -19.56
N PRO A 30 -3.13 -8.90 -20.72
CA PRO A 30 -3.99 -7.91 -21.38
C PRO A 30 -5.12 -7.37 -20.49
N PHE A 31 -5.61 -8.18 -19.54
CA PHE A 31 -6.61 -7.74 -18.58
C PHE A 31 -6.03 -6.80 -17.52
N ASP A 32 -4.80 -7.04 -17.05
CA ASP A 32 -4.14 -6.11 -16.14
C ASP A 32 -3.89 -4.75 -16.80
N LEU A 33 -3.54 -4.74 -18.09
CA LEU A 33 -3.32 -3.51 -18.86
C LEU A 33 -4.57 -2.66 -18.98
N SER A 34 -5.75 -3.26 -19.13
CA SER A 34 -7.01 -2.50 -19.18
C SER A 34 -7.35 -1.86 -17.83
N LEU A 35 -6.91 -2.47 -16.73
CA LEU A 35 -7.12 -1.95 -15.38
C LEU A 35 -6.12 -0.85 -14.98
N LEU A 36 -5.01 -0.66 -15.71
CA LEU A 36 -4.06 0.42 -15.43
C LEU A 36 -4.65 1.82 -15.62
N GLN A 37 -5.75 1.93 -16.37
CA GLN A 37 -6.47 3.18 -16.57
C GLN A 37 -7.39 3.52 -15.39
N LEU A 38 -7.63 2.58 -14.48
CA LEU A 38 -8.40 2.82 -13.28
C LEU A 38 -7.51 3.51 -12.23
N ASP A 39 -8.02 4.58 -11.65
CA ASP A 39 -7.37 5.23 -10.52
C ASP A 39 -7.24 4.26 -9.35
N TYR A 40 -6.18 4.43 -8.55
CA TYR A 40 -5.99 3.66 -7.32
C TYR A 40 -7.14 3.96 -6.35
N PRO A 41 -8.05 3.00 -6.08
CA PRO A 41 -9.18 3.27 -5.22
C PRO A 41 -8.68 3.39 -3.77
N PRO A 42 -8.88 4.53 -3.09
CA PRO A 42 -8.51 4.65 -1.69
C PRO A 42 -9.37 3.67 -0.89
N ARG A 43 -8.74 2.67 -0.28
CA ARG A 43 -9.40 1.74 0.63
C ARG A 43 -8.92 1.99 2.05
N GLY A 44 -9.87 2.13 2.97
CA GLY A 44 -9.62 2.34 4.39
C GLY A 44 -10.43 1.38 5.25
N LEU A 45 -9.91 1.07 6.43
CA LEU A 45 -10.62 0.31 7.46
C LEU A 45 -10.57 1.13 8.76
N PHE A 46 -11.72 1.22 9.44
CA PHE A 46 -11.82 1.87 10.74
C PHE A 46 -11.81 0.83 11.85
N PHE A 47 -11.01 1.08 12.89
CA PHE A 47 -10.91 0.22 14.07
C PHE A 47 -11.06 1.07 15.34
N PRO A 48 -11.65 0.52 16.41
CA PRO A 48 -11.58 1.14 17.73
C PRO A 48 -10.13 1.37 18.16
N LYS A 49 -9.90 2.43 18.95
CA LYS A 49 -8.56 2.72 19.47
C LYS A 49 -8.06 1.54 20.30
N PRO A 50 -6.91 0.93 19.97
CA PRO A 50 -6.39 -0.20 20.73
C PRO A 50 -5.85 0.28 22.07
N ASN A 51 -5.65 -0.67 22.99
CA ASN A 51 -4.90 -0.42 24.22
C ASN A 51 -3.49 0.11 23.87
N PRO A 52 -2.97 1.15 24.55
CA PRO A 52 -1.59 1.62 24.39
C PRO A 52 -0.52 0.52 24.36
N ASP A 53 -0.70 -0.56 25.11
CA ASP A 53 0.25 -1.68 25.20
C ASP A 53 0.26 -2.59 23.96
N PHE A 54 -0.68 -2.41 23.04
CA PHE A 54 -0.81 -3.25 21.84
C PHE A 54 0.32 -3.03 20.82
N HIS A 55 1.11 -1.96 20.94
CA HIS A 55 2.20 -1.59 20.02
C HIS A 55 1.80 -1.73 18.54
N LEU A 56 0.63 -1.19 18.17
CA LEU A 56 -0.02 -1.41 16.86
C LEU A 56 0.94 -1.20 15.68
N ILE A 57 1.69 -0.10 15.69
CA ILE A 57 2.52 0.31 14.55
C ILE A 57 3.67 -0.68 14.28
N SER A 58 4.33 -1.21 15.32
CA SER A 58 5.40 -2.19 15.12
C SER A 58 4.85 -3.53 14.64
N ARG A 59 3.70 -3.96 15.16
CA ARG A 59 3.00 -5.17 14.72
C ARG A 59 2.55 -5.07 13.26
N LEU A 60 1.96 -3.94 12.86
CA LEU A 60 1.57 -3.72 11.46
C LEU A 60 2.77 -3.80 10.53
N LYS A 61 3.90 -3.14 10.86
CA LYS A 61 5.13 -3.23 10.06
C LYS A 61 5.67 -4.67 9.96
N ALA A 62 5.68 -5.41 11.06
CA ALA A 62 6.14 -6.80 11.07
C ALA A 62 5.21 -7.72 10.24
N SER A 63 3.91 -7.61 10.41
CA SER A 63 2.94 -8.38 9.62
C SER A 63 2.99 -8.05 8.13
N LEU A 64 3.18 -6.77 7.77
CA LEU A 64 3.38 -6.35 6.39
C LEU A 64 4.67 -6.92 5.82
N SER A 65 5.76 -6.91 6.58
CA SER A 65 7.04 -7.50 6.18
C SER A 65 6.89 -8.98 5.83
N LEU A 66 6.19 -9.75 6.68
CA LEU A 66 5.88 -11.16 6.43
C LEU A 66 4.97 -11.36 5.22
N ALA A 67 3.91 -10.56 5.09
CA ALA A 67 3.00 -10.63 3.96
C ALA A 67 3.72 -10.37 2.62
N LEU A 68 4.67 -9.43 2.59
CA LEU A 68 5.46 -9.12 1.40
C LEU A 68 6.44 -10.24 0.99
N GLU A 69 6.69 -11.24 1.85
CA GLU A 69 7.43 -12.44 1.41
C GLU A 69 6.60 -13.30 0.47
N ILE A 70 5.29 -13.42 0.78
CA ILE A 70 4.34 -14.23 0.00
C ILE A 70 3.86 -13.42 -1.21
N TYR A 71 3.49 -12.16 -0.98
CA TYR A 71 2.96 -11.24 -2.00
C TYR A 71 4.02 -10.23 -2.47
N PHE A 72 5.18 -10.75 -2.82
CA PHE A 72 6.35 -9.99 -3.24
C PHE A 72 6.12 -8.96 -4.37
N PRO A 73 5.18 -9.12 -5.33
CA PRO A 73 4.97 -8.09 -6.36
C PRO A 73 4.51 -6.74 -5.77
N PHE A 74 3.85 -6.73 -4.60
CA PHE A 74 3.46 -5.48 -3.94
C PHE A 74 4.63 -4.68 -3.36
N ALA A 75 5.82 -5.29 -3.23
CA ALA A 75 7.04 -4.57 -2.89
C ALA A 75 7.78 -4.03 -4.12
N GLY A 76 7.40 -4.46 -5.34
CA GLY A 76 8.04 -4.13 -6.61
C GLY A 76 7.58 -2.79 -7.21
N ARG A 77 8.00 -2.52 -8.45
CA ARG A 77 7.67 -1.29 -9.18
C ARG A 77 7.16 -1.60 -10.58
N LEU A 78 6.16 -0.84 -11.03
CA LEU A 78 5.73 -0.89 -12.42
C LEU A 78 6.84 -0.30 -13.30
N ALA A 79 7.31 -1.07 -14.26
CA ALA A 79 8.36 -0.71 -15.20
C ALA A 79 7.83 -0.77 -16.64
N LYS A 80 8.38 0.10 -17.49
CA LYS A 80 8.08 0.21 -18.91
C LYS A 80 9.33 -0.09 -19.73
N VAL A 81 9.19 -0.93 -20.76
CA VAL A 81 10.23 -1.17 -21.77
C VAL A 81 9.65 -0.90 -23.15
N GLU A 82 10.41 -0.16 -23.96
CA GLU A 82 10.07 0.12 -25.35
C GLU A 82 10.71 -0.93 -26.25
N ASN A 83 9.92 -1.56 -27.10
CA ASN A 83 10.35 -2.57 -28.05
C ASN A 83 10.54 -1.91 -29.42
N LEU A 84 11.77 -1.51 -29.72
CA LEU A 84 12.08 -0.74 -30.94
C LEU A 84 11.87 -1.54 -32.24
N GLU A 85 11.91 -2.87 -32.15
CA GLU A 85 11.81 -3.76 -33.32
C GLU A 85 10.39 -3.79 -33.91
N ASP A 86 9.36 -3.66 -33.06
CA ASP A 86 7.95 -3.72 -33.46
C ASP A 86 7.14 -2.48 -33.06
N ASN A 87 7.81 -1.44 -32.54
CA ASN A 87 7.21 -0.21 -32.03
C ASN A 87 6.14 -0.43 -30.94
N THR A 88 6.31 -1.46 -30.11
CA THR A 88 5.40 -1.75 -28.99
C THR A 88 5.98 -1.35 -27.62
N VAL A 89 5.15 -1.43 -26.57
CA VAL A 89 5.55 -1.18 -25.19
C VAL A 89 5.16 -2.36 -24.32
N SER A 90 6.12 -2.86 -23.54
CA SER A 90 5.91 -3.90 -22.53
C SER A 90 5.87 -3.28 -21.14
N LEU A 91 4.89 -3.67 -20.33
CA LEU A 91 4.77 -3.32 -18.92
C LEU A 91 4.91 -4.56 -18.04
N PHE A 92 5.64 -4.44 -16.94
CA PHE A 92 5.83 -5.49 -15.95
C PHE A 92 6.08 -4.92 -14.57
N VAL A 93 5.89 -5.73 -13.54
CA VAL A 93 6.34 -5.41 -12.18
C VAL A 93 7.76 -5.93 -11.99
N ASP A 94 8.69 -5.02 -11.76
CA ASP A 94 10.04 -5.32 -11.33
C ASP A 94 10.03 -5.63 -9.83
N CYS A 95 10.18 -6.91 -9.48
CA CYS A 95 10.12 -7.38 -8.10
C CYS A 95 11.52 -7.43 -7.45
N ASP A 96 12.26 -6.33 -7.51
CA ASP A 96 13.58 -6.16 -6.86
C ASP A 96 13.52 -6.23 -5.31
N GLY A 97 12.35 -6.52 -4.74
CA GLY A 97 12.12 -6.60 -3.30
C GLY A 97 12.34 -5.28 -2.58
N SER A 98 12.38 -4.16 -3.30
CA SER A 98 13.00 -2.97 -2.77
C SER A 98 12.25 -2.43 -1.55
N ARG A 99 10.92 -2.20 -1.62
CA ARG A 99 10.26 -1.34 -0.62
C ARG A 99 8.73 -1.15 -0.75
N ALA A 100 7.96 -1.36 0.33
CA ALA A 100 6.58 -0.84 0.51
C ALA A 100 6.54 0.35 1.48
N LYS A 101 5.92 1.48 1.08
CA LYS A 101 5.81 2.68 1.94
C LYS A 101 4.84 2.45 3.09
N PHE A 102 5.25 2.84 4.30
CA PHE A 102 4.44 2.81 5.51
C PHE A 102 4.45 4.17 6.18
N HIS A 103 3.29 4.80 6.26
CA HIS A 103 3.07 6.09 6.89
C HIS A 103 2.30 5.91 8.20
N TYR A 104 2.76 6.56 9.26
CA TYR A 104 2.03 6.69 10.51
C TYR A 104 1.76 8.17 10.75
N ALA A 105 0.49 8.52 10.86
CA ALA A 105 0.01 9.87 11.11
C ALA A 105 -1.03 9.86 12.23
N GLU A 106 -1.21 11.01 12.88
CA GLU A 106 -2.14 11.20 13.99
C GLU A 106 -3.04 12.41 13.71
N ALA A 107 -4.33 12.26 14.00
CA ALA A 107 -5.29 13.36 14.02
C ALA A 107 -5.78 13.54 15.47
N LYS A 108 -5.40 14.64 16.13
CA LYS A 108 -5.72 14.85 17.55
C LYS A 108 -7.13 15.39 17.79
N THR A 109 -7.72 16.00 16.77
CA THR A 109 -9.01 16.69 16.86
C THR A 109 -10.15 15.94 16.16
N ILE A 110 -9.88 14.77 15.57
CA ILE A 110 -10.87 13.92 14.90
C ILE A 110 -10.88 12.55 15.55
N SER A 111 -12.07 12.00 15.73
CA SER A 111 -12.36 10.65 16.19
C SER A 111 -13.01 9.81 15.09
N VAL A 112 -13.01 8.48 15.24
CA VAL A 112 -13.71 7.58 14.31
C VAL A 112 -15.22 7.85 14.28
N SER A 113 -15.81 8.25 15.41
CA SER A 113 -17.23 8.63 15.49
C SER A 113 -17.59 9.88 14.70
N ASP A 114 -16.62 10.75 14.37
CA ASP A 114 -16.87 11.90 13.50
C ASP A 114 -17.00 11.49 12.03
N LEU A 115 -16.58 10.26 11.68
CA LEU A 115 -16.56 9.74 10.30
C LEU A 115 -17.64 8.68 10.06
N LEU A 116 -18.18 8.06 11.11
CA LEU A 116 -19.19 7.00 11.01
C LEU A 116 -20.57 7.54 11.41
N GLN A 117 -21.60 7.06 10.74
CA GLN A 117 -22.98 7.27 11.19
C GLN A 117 -23.26 6.45 12.46
N PRO A 118 -24.33 6.78 13.22
CA PRO A 118 -24.69 6.05 14.45
C PRO A 118 -24.91 4.54 14.26
N ASP A 119 -25.31 4.12 13.06
CA ASP A 119 -25.49 2.72 12.67
C ASP A 119 -24.18 2.03 12.23
N GLY A 120 -23.05 2.74 12.27
CA GLY A 120 -21.74 2.27 11.85
C GLY A 120 -21.45 2.37 10.35
N SER A 121 -22.38 2.93 9.56
CA SER A 121 -22.18 3.11 8.12
C SER A 121 -21.23 4.27 7.80
N VAL A 122 -20.49 4.14 6.70
CA VAL A 122 -19.62 5.20 6.17
C VAL A 122 -20.46 6.11 5.26
N PRO A 123 -20.46 7.44 5.46
CA PRO A 123 -21.18 8.39 4.61
C PRO A 123 -20.77 8.30 3.13
N ASP A 124 -21.71 8.56 2.22
CA ASP A 124 -21.48 8.39 0.78
C ASP A 124 -20.41 9.32 0.20
N PHE A 125 -20.09 10.44 0.85
CA PHE A 125 -19.01 11.35 0.43
C PHE A 125 -17.60 10.83 0.76
N ILE A 126 -17.49 9.77 1.55
CA ILE A 126 -16.22 9.09 1.89
C ILE A 126 -16.02 7.83 1.01
N LYS A 127 -17.05 7.40 0.27
CA LYS A 127 -17.01 6.21 -0.59
C LYS A 127 -16.38 6.49 -1.95
#